data_AF-A0A4Q6XEG2-F1
#
_entry.id   AF-A0A4Q6XEG2-F1
#
_cell.length_a   1.000
_cell.length_b   1.000
_cell.length_c   1.000
_cell.angle_alpha   90.00
_cell.angle_beta   90.00
_cell.angle_gamma   90.00
#
_symmetry.space_group_name_H-M   'P 1'
#
loop_
_entity.id
_entity.type
_entity.pdbx_description
1 polymer ?
#
loop_
_entity_poly.entity_id
_entity_poly.type
_entity_poly.pdbx_seq_one_letter_code
_entity_poly.pdbx_strand_id
1 'polypeptide(L)'
;MNKIINLLITDHVFALFVFGFLFFILLWVFFISLYIYANIYLKGICQILYKNEKRYKRLMEPFDFFYLSMFPSAYWREISNIKLNTSFKAYYGKNVYQKIGDSQLKEMLKNYPVFFYLHYLIIVSGILGTLLLLLGFIADQYF
;
A
#
# COMPACT_ATOMS: atom_id res chain seq x y z
N MET A 1 -28.68 5.05 23.98
CA MET A 1 -27.86 4.96 22.75
C MET A 1 -26.71 5.94 22.88
N ASN A 2 -25.47 5.55 22.60
CA ASN A 2 -24.28 6.36 22.91
C ASN A 2 -24.28 7.67 22.08
N LYS A 3 -23.97 8.83 22.68
CA LYS A 3 -24.12 10.15 22.03
C LYS A 3 -23.40 10.24 20.68
N ILE A 4 -22.22 9.61 20.58
CA ILE A 4 -21.42 9.51 19.34
C ILE A 4 -22.13 8.67 18.27
N ILE A 5 -22.78 7.55 18.66
CA ILE A 5 -23.51 6.69 17.73
C ILE A 5 -24.71 7.43 17.14
N ASN A 6 -25.41 8.24 17.95
CA ASN A 6 -26.49 9.09 17.45
C ASN A 6 -25.97 10.10 16.43
N LEU A 7 -24.86 10.78 16.74
CA LEU A 7 -24.22 11.75 15.83
C LEU A 7 -23.80 11.12 14.50
N LEU A 8 -23.22 9.91 14.51
CA LEU A 8 -22.86 9.18 13.29
C LEU A 8 -24.07 8.86 12.40
N ILE A 9 -25.26 8.69 12.99
CA ILE A 9 -26.48 8.37 12.24
C ILE A 9 -27.15 9.65 11.72
N THR A 10 -27.16 10.72 12.52
CA THR A 10 -27.89 11.94 12.20
C THR A 10 -27.10 12.95 11.38
N ASP A 11 -25.77 12.95 11.50
CA ASP A 11 -24.90 13.89 10.81
C ASP A 11 -24.00 13.15 9.83
N HIS A 12 -24.40 13.19 8.55
CA HIS A 12 -23.70 12.51 7.48
C HIS A 12 -22.32 13.13 7.20
N VAL A 13 -22.15 14.45 7.40
CA VAL A 13 -20.88 15.14 7.23
C VAL A 13 -19.91 14.68 8.31
N PHE A 14 -20.34 14.68 9.57
CA PHE A 14 -19.57 14.15 10.68
C PHE A 14 -19.18 12.68 10.47
N ALA A 15 -20.11 11.85 9.98
CA ALA A 15 -19.84 10.46 9.66
C ALA A 15 -18.76 10.30 8.58
N LEU A 16 -18.82 11.07 7.50
CA LEU A 16 -17.80 11.06 6.43
C LEU A 16 -16.40 11.38 6.97
N PHE A 17 -16.28 12.39 7.83
CA PHE A 17 -15.01 12.73 8.47
C PHE A 17 -14.50 11.59 9.38
N VAL A 18 -15.36 11.05 10.25
CA VAL A 18 -14.97 9.97 11.16
C VAL A 18 -14.52 8.73 10.39
N PHE A 19 -15.24 8.31 9.36
CA PHE A 19 -14.84 7.17 8.54
C PHE A 19 -13.55 7.46 7.75
N GLY A 20 -13.40 8.68 7.21
CA GLY A 20 -12.16 9.11 6.56
C GLY A 20 -10.95 8.96 7.48
N PHE A 21 -11.04 9.48 8.71
CA PHE A 21 -9.98 9.33 9.72
C PHE A 21 -9.75 7.87 10.13
N LEU A 22 -10.81 7.06 10.24
CA LEU A 22 -10.68 5.62 10.53
C LEU A 22 -9.83 4.92 9.47
N PHE A 23 -10.04 5.23 8.18
CA PHE A 23 -9.21 4.67 7.10
C PHE A 23 -7.75 5.13 7.18
N PHE A 24 -7.46 6.35 7.63
CA PHE A 24 -6.08 6.77 7.90
C PHE A 24 -5.46 6.01 9.08
N ILE A 25 -6.22 5.72 10.13
CA ILE A 25 -5.74 4.87 11.24
C ILE A 25 -5.42 3.47 10.70
N LEU A 26 -6.33 2.88 9.91
CA LEU A 26 -6.12 1.58 9.29
C LEU A 26 -4.89 1.57 8.36
N LEU A 27 -4.68 2.63 7.59
CA LEU A 27 -3.48 2.80 6.76
C LEU A 27 -2.20 2.65 7.60
N TRP A 28 -2.13 3.33 8.75
CA TRP A 28 -0.97 3.21 9.65
C TRP A 28 -0.81 1.82 10.25
N VAL A 29 -1.92 1.18 10.65
CA VAL A 29 -1.89 -0.21 11.15
C VAL A 29 -1.33 -1.15 10.09
N PHE A 30 -1.79 -1.04 8.83
CA PHE A 30 -1.30 -1.87 7.74
C PHE A 30 0.15 -1.56 7.38
N PHE A 31 0.55 -0.29 7.42
CA PHE A 31 1.94 0.12 7.17
C PHE A 31 2.91 -0.44 8.21
N ILE A 32 2.57 -0.36 9.49
CA ILE A 32 3.37 -0.95 10.58
C ILE A 32 3.39 -2.48 10.45
N SER A 33 2.24 -3.11 10.16
CA SER A 33 2.15 -4.56 9.94
C SER A 33 3.05 -5.01 8.79
N LEU A 34 3.06 -4.25 7.69
CA LEU A 34 3.92 -4.50 6.55
C LEU A 34 5.40 -4.36 6.90
N TYR A 35 5.76 -3.34 7.69
CA TYR A 35 7.13 -3.16 8.17
C TYR A 35 7.61 -4.35 9.00
N ILE A 36 6.80 -4.80 9.95
CA ILE A 36 7.10 -5.97 10.78
C ILE A 36 7.23 -7.21 9.89
N TYR A 37 6.26 -7.45 8.99
CA TYR A 37 6.28 -8.58 8.06
C TYR A 37 7.55 -8.59 7.19
N ALA A 38 7.88 -7.46 6.57
CA ALA A 38 9.05 -7.35 5.70
C ALA A 38 10.36 -7.65 6.45
N ASN A 39 10.44 -7.23 7.71
CA ASN A 39 11.60 -7.51 8.56
C ASN A 39 11.68 -8.99 9.00
N ILE A 40 10.55 -9.65 9.29
CA ILE A 40 10.51 -11.09 9.63
C ILE A 40 11.03 -11.92 8.44
N TYR A 41 10.57 -11.60 7.22
CA TYR A 41 10.91 -12.35 6.00
C TYR A 41 12.07 -11.74 5.21
N LEU A 42 12.83 -10.83 5.82
CA LEU A 42 13.81 -9.97 5.14
C LEU A 42 14.83 -10.75 4.31
N LYS A 43 15.41 -11.82 4.87
CA LYS A 43 16.41 -12.65 4.19
C LYS A 43 15.86 -13.30 2.92
N GLY A 44 14.66 -13.86 3.01
CA GLY A 44 14.03 -14.54 1.88
C GLY A 44 13.58 -13.58 0.80
N ILE A 45 12.99 -12.44 1.19
CA ILE A 45 12.67 -11.35 0.27
C ILE A 45 13.96 -10.86 -0.42
N CYS A 46 15.05 -10.66 0.31
CA CYS A 46 16.31 -10.19 -0.27
C CYS A 46 16.98 -11.22 -1.17
N GLN A 47 16.84 -12.51 -0.85
CA GLN A 47 17.34 -13.57 -1.72
C GLN A 47 16.62 -13.55 -3.07
N ILE A 48 15.30 -13.36 -3.10
CA ILE A 48 14.54 -13.29 -4.36
C ILE A 48 14.89 -12.01 -5.11
N LEU A 49 14.83 -10.86 -4.43
CA LEU A 49 14.94 -9.55 -5.08
C LEU A 49 16.37 -9.21 -5.52
N TYR A 50 17.35 -9.58 -4.71
CA TYR A 50 18.73 -9.14 -4.86
C TYR A 50 19.72 -10.29 -5.07
N LYS A 51 19.25 -11.55 -5.08
CA LYS A 51 20.11 -12.75 -5.07
C LYS A 51 21.15 -12.73 -3.95
N ASN A 52 20.83 -12.03 -2.86
CA ASN A 52 21.72 -11.85 -1.72
C ASN A 52 20.91 -11.69 -0.43
N GLU A 53 20.73 -12.81 0.28
CA GLU A 53 20.09 -12.87 1.59
C GLU A 53 20.75 -11.97 2.67
N LYS A 54 22.04 -11.64 2.52
CA LYS A 54 22.83 -10.85 3.48
C LYS A 54 22.90 -9.36 3.12
N ARG A 55 22.13 -8.93 2.12
CA ARG A 55 22.09 -7.52 1.70
C ARG A 55 21.81 -6.60 2.89
N TYR A 56 20.89 -7.00 3.77
CA TYR A 56 20.66 -6.35 5.04
C TYR A 56 21.17 -7.23 6.17
N LYS A 57 22.18 -6.74 6.91
CA LYS A 57 22.73 -7.41 8.09
C LYS A 57 21.93 -7.13 9.37
N ARG A 58 21.04 -6.15 9.32
CA ARG A 58 20.20 -5.67 10.43
C ARG A 58 18.77 -5.44 9.92
N LEU A 59 17.86 -5.10 10.84
CA LEU A 59 16.52 -4.65 10.48
C LEU A 59 16.61 -3.54 9.43
N MET A 60 15.68 -3.58 8.49
CA MET A 60 15.62 -2.64 7.39
C MET A 60 15.34 -1.24 7.95
N GLU A 61 16.21 -0.27 7.61
CA GLU A 61 15.98 1.10 8.02
C GLU A 61 14.71 1.66 7.37
N PRO A 62 14.03 2.64 7.99
CA PRO A 62 12.77 3.18 7.47
C PRO A 62 12.83 3.63 6.00
N PHE A 63 13.96 4.18 5.55
CA PHE A 63 14.14 4.61 4.16
C PHE A 63 14.31 3.44 3.18
N ASP A 64 15.07 2.42 3.57
CA ASP A 64 15.17 1.17 2.80
C ASP A 64 13.82 0.47 2.72
N PHE A 65 13.07 0.48 3.82
CA PHE A 65 11.72 -0.05 3.87
C PHE A 65 10.78 0.75 2.99
N PHE A 66 10.88 2.08 2.98
CA PHE A 66 10.06 2.91 2.10
C PHE A 66 10.28 2.55 0.63
N TYR A 67 11.53 2.35 0.22
CA TYR A 67 11.87 1.92 -1.13
C TYR A 67 11.35 0.51 -1.45
N LEU A 68 11.52 -0.45 -0.52
CA LEU A 68 10.94 -1.79 -0.63
C LEU A 68 9.40 -1.77 -0.60
N SER A 69 8.80 -0.81 0.09
CA SER A 69 7.35 -0.69 0.20
C SER A 69 6.73 -0.05 -1.06
N MET A 70 7.54 0.64 -1.86
CA MET A 70 7.12 1.04 -3.20
C MET A 70 7.19 -0.11 -4.19
N PHE A 71 7.65 -1.29 -3.80
CA PHE A 71 7.82 -2.43 -4.71
C PHE A 71 6.50 -2.91 -5.36
N PRO A 72 5.35 -2.92 -4.67
CA PRO A 72 4.06 -3.26 -5.30
C PRO A 72 3.51 -2.17 -6.22
N SER A 73 4.07 -0.95 -6.24
CA SER A 73 3.77 -0.01 -7.32
C SER A 73 4.38 -0.47 -8.66
N ALA A 74 5.54 -1.14 -8.63
CA ALA A 74 6.10 -1.83 -9.79
C ALA A 74 5.30 -3.10 -10.18
N TYR A 75 4.48 -3.63 -9.27
CA TYR A 75 3.51 -4.69 -9.57
C TYR A 75 2.30 -4.18 -10.35
N TRP A 76 1.83 -2.96 -10.09
CA TRP A 76 0.78 -2.35 -10.93
C TRP A 76 1.20 -2.26 -12.40
N ARG A 77 2.49 -1.99 -12.64
CA ARG A 77 3.12 -2.07 -13.97
C ARG A 77 3.05 -3.47 -14.58
N GLU A 78 3.32 -4.53 -13.81
CA GLU A 78 3.31 -5.90 -14.34
C GLU A 78 1.90 -6.43 -14.55
N ILE A 79 0.96 -6.13 -13.64
CA ILE A 79 -0.47 -6.37 -13.89
C ILE A 79 -0.94 -5.61 -15.12
N SER A 80 -0.61 -4.31 -15.27
CA SER A 80 -1.06 -3.54 -16.44
C SER A 80 -0.44 -4.06 -17.73
N ASN A 81 0.84 -4.42 -17.72
CA ASN A 81 1.48 -5.03 -18.90
C ASN A 81 0.81 -6.36 -19.26
N ILE A 82 0.52 -7.23 -18.29
CA ILE A 82 -0.05 -8.57 -18.51
C ILE A 82 -1.55 -8.51 -18.87
N LYS A 83 -2.35 -7.69 -18.18
CA LYS A 83 -3.81 -7.63 -18.36
C LYS A 83 -4.27 -6.61 -19.39
N LEU A 84 -3.56 -5.49 -19.54
CA LEU A 84 -4.01 -4.36 -20.37
C LEU A 84 -3.20 -4.23 -21.67
N ASN A 85 -2.25 -5.14 -21.93
CA ASN A 85 -1.38 -5.15 -23.11
C ASN A 85 -0.70 -3.78 -23.39
N THR A 86 -0.53 -2.97 -22.35
CA THR A 86 -0.01 -1.61 -22.42
C THR A 86 1.39 -1.59 -21.83
N SER A 87 2.38 -1.12 -22.58
CA SER A 87 3.76 -1.03 -22.09
C SER A 87 3.89 0.17 -21.15
N PHE A 88 3.92 -0.06 -19.85
CA PHE A 88 4.15 0.99 -18.85
C PHE A 88 5.50 1.72 -19.06
N LYS A 89 6.46 1.05 -19.72
CA LYS A 89 7.74 1.61 -20.18
C LYS A 89 7.57 2.85 -21.07
N ALA A 90 6.47 2.95 -21.82
CA ALA A 90 6.18 4.09 -22.68
C ALA A 90 5.76 5.34 -21.87
N TYR A 91 5.17 5.15 -20.68
CA TYR A 91 4.55 6.24 -19.92
C TYR A 91 5.44 6.82 -18.80
N TYR A 92 6.27 6.00 -18.14
CA TYR A 92 6.97 6.41 -16.90
C TYR A 92 8.51 6.38 -16.98
N GLY A 93 9.09 6.12 -18.16
CA GLY A 93 10.55 6.09 -18.35
C GLY A 93 11.23 4.88 -17.70
N LYS A 94 12.46 4.56 -18.13
CA LYS A 94 13.17 3.31 -17.76
C LYS A 94 13.68 3.24 -16.30
N ASN A 95 13.63 4.33 -15.54
CA ASN A 95 14.44 4.51 -14.32
C ASN A 95 13.65 4.84 -13.04
N VAL A 96 12.33 5.03 -13.11
CA VAL A 96 11.54 5.47 -11.93
C VAL A 96 11.28 4.33 -10.95
N TYR A 97 11.21 3.09 -11.44
CA TYR A 97 10.88 1.91 -10.62
C TYR A 97 11.96 0.85 -10.69
N GLN A 98 12.18 0.18 -9.55
CA GLN A 98 13.07 -0.97 -9.46
C GLN A 98 12.61 -2.05 -10.45
N LYS A 99 13.54 -2.52 -11.29
CA LYS A 99 13.25 -3.59 -12.26
C LYS A 99 13.22 -4.92 -11.52
N ILE A 100 12.04 -5.45 -11.27
CA ILE A 100 11.84 -6.87 -10.97
C ILE A 100 11.68 -7.64 -12.29
N GLY A 101 12.20 -8.88 -12.34
CA GLY A 101 11.90 -9.81 -13.42
C GLY A 101 10.70 -10.70 -13.10
N ASP A 102 9.97 -11.15 -14.12
CA ASP A 102 8.75 -11.96 -13.99
C ASP A 102 8.93 -13.21 -13.09
N SER A 103 10.10 -13.85 -13.12
CA SER A 103 10.40 -15.01 -12.27
C SER A 103 10.47 -14.63 -10.79
N GLN A 104 11.14 -13.53 -10.47
CA GLN A 104 11.21 -12.99 -9.12
C GLN A 104 9.82 -12.56 -8.63
N LEU A 105 8.98 -12.01 -9.52
CA LEU A 105 7.61 -11.65 -9.14
C LEU A 105 6.79 -12.89 -8.81
N LYS A 106 6.80 -13.89 -9.68
CA LYS A 106 6.06 -15.15 -9.45
C LYS A 106 6.50 -15.80 -8.13
N GLU A 107 7.79 -15.76 -7.84
CA GLU A 107 8.34 -16.29 -6.59
C GLU A 107 7.90 -15.47 -5.37
N MET A 108 7.92 -14.14 -5.44
CA MET A 108 7.39 -13.26 -4.40
C MET A 108 5.90 -13.47 -4.15
N LEU A 109 5.09 -13.60 -5.21
CA LEU A 109 3.65 -13.84 -5.08
C LEU A 109 3.33 -15.21 -4.47
N LYS A 110 4.13 -16.23 -4.82
CA LYS A 110 3.97 -17.58 -4.31
C LYS A 110 4.39 -17.69 -2.84
N ASN A 111 5.54 -17.12 -2.49
CA ASN A 111 6.17 -17.33 -1.19
C ASN A 111 5.81 -16.23 -0.17
N TYR A 112 5.48 -15.02 -0.63
CA TYR A 112 5.18 -13.86 0.22
C TYR A 112 3.91 -13.10 -0.20
N PRO A 113 2.75 -13.77 -0.41
CA PRO A 113 1.52 -13.11 -0.85
C PRO A 113 1.02 -12.04 0.12
N VAL A 114 1.22 -12.23 1.43
CA VAL A 114 0.81 -11.29 2.49
C VAL A 114 1.52 -9.94 2.35
N PHE A 115 2.76 -9.93 1.85
CA PHE A 115 3.46 -8.68 1.53
C PHE A 115 2.62 -7.82 0.59
N PHE A 116 2.06 -8.42 -0.46
CA PHE A 116 1.24 -7.72 -1.44
C PHE A 116 -0.13 -7.34 -0.88
N TYR A 117 -0.78 -8.22 -0.10
CA TYR A 117 -2.06 -7.88 0.53
C TYR A 117 -1.97 -6.66 1.44
N LEU A 118 -0.95 -6.61 2.31
CA LEU A 118 -0.75 -5.47 3.19
C LEU A 118 -0.51 -4.18 2.40
N HIS A 119 0.25 -4.25 1.30
CA HIS A 119 0.41 -3.10 0.40
C HIS A 119 -0.89 -2.62 -0.22
N TYR A 120 -1.72 -3.52 -0.75
CA TYR A 120 -3.01 -3.11 -1.31
C TYR A 120 -3.92 -2.51 -0.24
N LEU A 121 -3.92 -3.08 0.97
CA LEU A 121 -4.70 -2.53 2.08
C LEU A 121 -4.25 -1.12 2.46
N ILE A 122 -2.95 -0.82 2.45
CA ILE A 122 -2.42 0.55 2.65
C ILE A 122 -2.96 1.48 1.56
N ILE A 123 -2.83 1.09 0.28
CA ILE A 123 -3.23 1.93 -0.86
C ILE A 123 -4.74 2.17 -0.87
N VAL A 124 -5.54 1.12 -0.70
CA VAL A 124 -7.00 1.21 -0.64
C VAL A 124 -7.44 2.08 0.53
N SER A 125 -6.82 1.92 1.71
CA SER A 125 -7.13 2.75 2.88
C SER A 125 -6.79 4.22 2.64
N GLY A 126 -5.67 4.51 2.00
CA GLY A 126 -5.28 5.89 1.67
C GLY A 126 -6.23 6.54 0.68
N ILE A 127 -6.63 5.81 -0.37
CA ILE A 127 -7.60 6.30 -1.37
C ILE A 127 -8.96 6.53 -0.73
N LEU A 128 -9.50 5.54 0.00
CA LEU A 128 -10.80 5.65 0.65
C LEU A 128 -10.83 6.76 1.71
N GLY A 129 -9.78 6.85 2.54
CA GLY A 129 -9.63 7.92 3.52
C GLY A 129 -9.65 9.30 2.87
N THR A 130 -8.85 9.49 1.81
CA THR A 130 -8.81 10.76 1.06
C THR A 130 -10.17 11.10 0.44
N LEU A 131 -10.81 10.13 -0.22
CA LEU A 131 -12.11 10.35 -0.86
C LEU A 131 -13.19 10.72 0.15
N LEU A 132 -13.25 10.03 1.30
CA LEU A 132 -14.25 10.31 2.33
C LEU A 132 -14.05 11.69 2.97
N LEU A 133 -12.80 12.09 3.24
CA LEU A 133 -12.52 13.43 3.76
C LEU A 133 -12.86 14.52 2.73
N LEU A 134 -12.54 14.29 1.46
CA LEU A 134 -12.85 15.24 0.38
C LEU A 134 -14.37 15.36 0.17
N LEU A 135 -15.09 14.23 0.20
CA LEU A 135 -16.55 14.23 0.16
C LEU A 135 -17.15 14.93 1.38
N GLY A 136 -16.62 14.69 2.58
CA GLY A 136 -17.02 15.38 3.80
C GLY A 136 -16.82 16.89 3.71
N PHE A 137 -15.68 17.33 3.17
CA PHE A 137 -15.39 18.74 2.94
C PHE A 137 -16.33 19.37 1.90
N ILE A 138 -16.58 18.70 0.77
CA ILE A 138 -17.52 19.21 -0.24
C ILE A 138 -18.94 19.25 0.33
N ALA A 139 -19.35 18.23 1.09
CA ALA A 139 -20.67 18.20 1.71
C ALA A 139 -20.86 19.36 2.69
N ASP A 140 -19.89 19.59 3.58
CA ASP A 140 -19.90 20.70 4.55
C ASP A 140 -19.98 22.10 3.92
N GLN A 141 -19.33 22.28 2.77
CA GLN A 141 -19.25 23.60 2.12
C GLN A 141 -20.42 23.92 1.19
N TYR A 142 -21.11 22.90 0.65
CA TYR A 142 -22.07 23.10 -0.43
C TYR A 142 -23.48 22.53 -0.17
N PHE A 143 -23.70 21.78 0.91
CA PHE A 143 -24.99 21.15 1.25
C PHE A 143 -25.34 21.36 2.73
#